data_AF-U5QNA6-F1
#
_entry.id   AF-U5QNA6-F1
#
_cell.length_a   1.000
_cell.length_b   1.000
_cell.length_c   1.000
_cell.angle_alpha   90.00
_cell.angle_beta   90.00
_cell.angle_gamma   90.00
#
_symmetry.space_group_name_H-M   'P 1'
#
loop_
_entity.id
_entity.type
_entity.pdbx_description
1 polymer ?
#
loop_
_entity_poly.entity_id
_entity_poly.type
_entity_poly.pdbx_seq_one_letter_code
_entity_poly.pdbx_strand_id
1 'polypeptide(L)'
;MTSSVTYKQRAGQLLSAIGEVLDAYLVLDNRLFSWKNAFGWNNVEPLKAEIPPLVERVTAIAAQIQQIQTELAEVSPEQLPDAQTLVQFFKLFASYSEALKFAIQGMGRVLVHIETKRNNRAEFKQVRYESDLMIYKSQVDKYQLYGEQLNALIRQL
;
A
#
# COMPACT_ATOMS: atom_id res chain seq x y z
N MET A 1 -29.32 13.44 2.92
CA MET A 1 -28.32 14.44 2.46
C MET A 1 -27.01 14.11 3.13
N THR A 2 -26.06 13.54 2.40
CA THR A 2 -24.69 13.27 2.88
C THR A 2 -23.94 14.59 2.89
N SER A 3 -23.35 14.96 4.03
CA SER A 3 -22.66 16.26 4.17
C SER A 3 -21.15 16.11 3.92
N SER A 4 -20.46 17.21 3.60
CA SER A 4 -18.98 17.25 3.51
C SER A 4 -18.31 16.63 4.74
N VAL A 5 -18.88 16.87 5.94
CA VAL A 5 -18.43 16.29 7.22
C VAL A 5 -18.41 14.77 7.17
N THR A 6 -19.40 14.14 6.56
CA THR A 6 -19.50 12.67 6.45
C THR A 6 -18.38 12.10 5.59
N TYR A 7 -18.05 12.73 4.45
CA TYR A 7 -16.95 12.30 3.59
C TYR A 7 -15.59 12.49 4.25
N LYS A 8 -15.39 13.60 4.97
CA LYS A 8 -14.16 13.84 5.76
C LYS A 8 -13.99 12.83 6.89
N GLN A 9 -15.06 12.47 7.59
CA GLN A 9 -15.02 11.42 8.62
C GLN A 9 -14.63 10.06 8.03
N ARG A 10 -15.22 9.67 6.89
CA ARG A 10 -14.85 8.43 6.18
C ARG A 10 -13.41 8.47 5.68
N ALA A 11 -12.95 9.61 5.17
CA ALA A 11 -11.54 9.81 4.79
C ALA A 11 -10.61 9.56 5.99
N GLY A 12 -10.92 10.15 7.16
CA GLY A 12 -10.14 9.94 8.39
C GLY A 12 -10.10 8.48 8.85
N GLN A 13 -11.25 7.76 8.78
CA GLN A 13 -11.31 6.34 9.11
C GLN A 13 -10.44 5.50 8.17
N LEU A 14 -10.51 5.77 6.86
CA LEU A 14 -9.70 5.06 5.86
C LEU A 14 -8.21 5.39 6.00
N LEU A 15 -7.85 6.63 6.31
CA LEU A 15 -6.47 7.04 6.59
C LEU A 15 -5.91 6.31 7.82
N SER A 16 -6.70 6.18 8.89
CA SER A 16 -6.30 5.39 10.05
C SER A 16 -6.09 3.92 9.68
N ALA A 17 -7.03 3.32 8.96
CA ALA A 17 -6.96 1.92 8.56
C ALA A 17 -5.76 1.62 7.64
N ILE A 18 -5.47 2.50 6.66
CA ILE A 18 -4.32 2.31 5.78
C ILE A 18 -3.01 2.58 6.52
N GLY A 19 -3.00 3.49 7.50
CA GLY A 19 -1.86 3.75 8.38
C GLY A 19 -1.44 2.52 9.16
N GLU A 20 -2.39 1.77 9.73
CA GLU A 20 -2.10 0.50 10.40
C GLU A 20 -1.48 -0.55 9.46
N VAL A 21 -1.94 -0.62 8.20
CA VAL A 21 -1.32 -1.49 7.20
C VAL A 21 0.10 -1.02 6.90
N LEU A 22 0.31 0.28 6.70
CA LEU A 22 1.63 0.86 6.42
C LEU A 22 2.60 0.55 7.56
N ASP A 23 2.21 0.76 8.82
CA ASP A 23 3.06 0.48 9.98
C ASP A 23 3.48 -0.99 10.02
N ALA A 24 2.54 -1.91 9.84
CA ALA A 24 2.83 -3.34 9.79
C ALA A 24 3.75 -3.70 8.61
N TYR A 25 3.50 -3.13 7.44
CA TYR A 25 4.35 -3.31 6.26
C TYR A 25 5.78 -2.77 6.48
N LEU A 26 5.95 -1.61 7.10
CA LEU A 26 7.26 -1.03 7.40
C LEU A 26 8.06 -1.87 8.41
N VAL A 27 7.38 -2.53 9.36
CA VAL A 27 8.02 -3.53 10.23
C VAL A 27 8.57 -4.69 9.41
N LEU A 28 7.82 -5.19 8.42
CA LEU A 28 8.30 -6.24 7.52
C LEU A 28 9.45 -5.77 6.63
N ASP A 29 9.36 -4.56 6.08
CA ASP A 29 10.38 -3.96 5.21
C ASP A 29 11.72 -3.79 5.92
N ASN A 30 11.70 -3.22 7.12
CA ASN A 30 12.89 -3.11 7.96
C ASN A 30 13.51 -4.49 8.25
N ARG A 31 12.67 -5.50 8.49
CA ARG A 31 13.13 -6.88 8.73
C ARG A 31 13.75 -7.48 7.46
N LEU A 32 13.17 -7.29 6.28
CA LEU A 32 13.70 -7.78 5.01
C LEU A 32 15.16 -7.34 4.78
N PHE A 33 15.49 -6.07 5.05
CA PHE A 33 16.82 -5.51 4.81
C PHE A 33 17.81 -5.70 5.97
N SER A 34 17.32 -5.91 7.20
CA SER A 34 18.17 -6.26 8.35
C SER A 34 18.64 -7.73 8.37
N TRP A 35 18.13 -8.56 7.45
CA TRP A 35 18.26 -10.02 7.50
C TRP A 35 19.47 -10.63 6.79
N LYS A 36 20.54 -9.84 6.65
CA LYS A 36 21.87 -10.33 6.29
C LYS A 36 22.73 -10.37 7.56
N ASN A 37 22.76 -11.52 8.24
CA ASN A 37 23.72 -11.76 9.32
C ASN A 37 24.95 -12.49 8.77
N ALA A 38 26.02 -12.57 9.58
CA ALA A 38 27.32 -13.12 9.19
C ALA A 38 27.29 -14.59 8.69
N PHE A 39 26.14 -15.29 8.80
CA PHE A 39 26.00 -16.72 8.51
C PHE A 39 25.02 -17.06 7.37
N GLY A 40 24.31 -16.09 6.76
CA GLY A 40 23.44 -16.34 5.61
C GLY A 40 22.11 -15.56 5.62
N TRP A 41 21.14 -16.05 4.85
CA TRP A 41 19.77 -15.52 4.85
C TRP A 41 18.95 -16.26 5.89
N ASN A 42 18.30 -15.54 6.81
CA ASN A 42 17.43 -16.12 7.85
C ASN A 42 16.16 -16.76 7.27
N ASN A 43 15.45 -17.56 8.08
CA ASN A 43 14.20 -18.21 7.68
C ASN A 43 13.07 -17.19 7.43
N VAL A 44 12.72 -16.94 6.15
CA VAL A 44 11.71 -15.93 5.74
C VAL A 44 10.26 -16.40 5.80
N GLU A 45 9.99 -17.64 6.17
CA GLU A 45 8.63 -18.17 6.32
C GLU A 45 7.72 -17.30 7.20
N PRO A 46 8.17 -16.78 8.38
CA PRO A 46 7.32 -15.94 9.19
C PRO A 46 6.95 -14.62 8.49
N LEU A 47 7.86 -14.03 7.70
CA LEU A 47 7.57 -12.79 6.98
C LEU A 47 6.59 -13.04 5.84
N LYS A 48 6.71 -14.16 5.14
CA LYS A 48 5.80 -14.53 4.05
C LYS A 48 4.36 -14.70 4.53
N ALA A 49 4.18 -15.28 5.72
CA ALA A 49 2.86 -15.50 6.31
C ALA A 49 2.10 -14.19 6.60
N GLU A 50 2.82 -13.10 6.84
CA GLU A 50 2.24 -11.77 7.10
C GLU A 50 1.79 -11.04 5.83
N ILE A 51 2.22 -11.48 4.64
CA ILE A 51 1.91 -10.79 3.37
C ILE A 51 0.42 -10.89 2.99
N PRO A 52 -0.22 -12.09 2.96
CA PRO A 52 -1.62 -12.19 2.54
C PRO A 52 -2.60 -11.34 3.39
N PRO A 53 -2.52 -11.34 4.73
CA PRO A 53 -3.40 -10.50 5.55
C PRO A 53 -3.28 -9.01 5.23
N LEU A 54 -2.07 -8.50 4.96
CA LEU A 54 -1.87 -7.10 4.58
C LEU A 54 -2.49 -6.80 3.21
N VAL A 55 -2.32 -7.68 2.24
CA VAL A 55 -2.94 -7.54 0.90
C VAL A 55 -4.47 -7.53 1.00
N GLU A 56 -5.05 -8.40 1.82
CA GLU A 56 -6.49 -8.45 2.06
C GLU A 56 -7.00 -7.14 2.69
N ARG A 57 -6.32 -6.63 3.72
CA ARG A 57 -6.68 -5.35 4.36
C ARG A 57 -6.64 -4.19 3.37
N VAL A 58 -5.56 -4.04 2.58
CA VAL A 58 -5.49 -2.97 1.57
C VAL A 58 -6.55 -3.13 0.49
N THR A 59 -6.87 -4.35 0.09
CA THR A 59 -7.92 -4.61 -0.91
C THR A 59 -9.30 -4.22 -0.37
N ALA A 60 -9.59 -4.49 0.90
CA ALA A 60 -10.83 -4.04 1.54
C ALA A 60 -10.93 -2.52 1.65
N ILE A 61 -9.81 -1.83 1.95
CA ILE A 61 -9.74 -0.37 1.99
C ILE A 61 -9.97 0.22 0.59
N ALA A 62 -9.33 -0.36 -0.44
CA ALA A 62 -9.49 0.08 -1.83
C ALA A 62 -10.94 -0.04 -2.31
N ALA A 63 -11.65 -1.10 -1.93
CA ALA A 63 -13.08 -1.27 -2.24
C ALA A 63 -13.94 -0.15 -1.59
N GLN A 64 -13.66 0.22 -0.35
CA GLN A 64 -14.36 1.33 0.33
C GLN A 64 -14.06 2.68 -0.32
N ILE A 65 -12.80 2.93 -0.73
CA ILE A 65 -12.43 4.13 -1.48
C ILE A 65 -13.21 4.19 -2.79
N GLN A 66 -13.26 3.08 -3.54
CA GLN A 66 -14.00 3.02 -4.80
C GLN A 66 -15.49 3.31 -4.61
N GLN A 67 -16.10 2.74 -3.56
CA GLN A 67 -17.48 3.03 -3.22
C GLN A 67 -17.70 4.53 -2.96
N ILE A 68 -16.82 5.18 -2.20
CA ILE A 68 -16.90 6.63 -1.94
C ILE A 68 -16.75 7.43 -3.23
N GLN A 69 -15.86 7.03 -4.13
CA GLN A 69 -15.70 7.72 -5.42
C GLN A 69 -16.98 7.65 -6.26
N THR A 70 -17.65 6.49 -6.29
CA THR A 70 -18.95 6.34 -6.95
C THR A 70 -19.99 7.25 -6.33
N GLU A 71 -20.09 7.26 -5.00
CA GLU A 71 -21.03 8.14 -4.30
C GLU A 71 -20.74 9.63 -4.58
N LEU A 72 -19.48 10.06 -4.56
CA LEU A 72 -19.10 11.44 -4.83
C LEU A 72 -19.38 11.87 -6.27
N ALA A 73 -19.32 10.95 -7.23
CA ALA A 73 -19.67 11.23 -8.62
C ALA A 73 -21.16 11.54 -8.81
N GLU A 74 -22.02 11.07 -7.91
CA GLU A 74 -23.46 11.29 -7.93
C GLU A 74 -23.87 12.59 -7.21
N VAL A 75 -22.96 13.22 -6.44
CA VAL A 75 -23.26 14.46 -5.71
C VAL A 75 -23.08 15.67 -6.62
N SER A 76 -24.09 16.53 -6.68
CA SER A 76 -24.01 17.79 -7.43
C SER A 76 -23.01 18.76 -6.79
N PRO A 77 -22.19 19.50 -7.57
CA PRO A 77 -21.19 20.43 -7.03
C PRO A 77 -21.77 21.51 -6.10
N GLU A 78 -23.04 21.88 -6.30
CA GLU A 78 -23.77 22.85 -5.48
C GLU A 78 -24.04 22.35 -4.04
N GLN A 79 -23.97 21.03 -3.82
CA GLN A 79 -24.26 20.39 -2.53
C GLN A 79 -23.02 20.21 -1.65
N LEU A 80 -21.81 20.38 -2.23
CA LEU A 80 -20.53 20.15 -1.57
C LEU A 80 -19.51 21.23 -1.98
N PRO A 81 -19.28 22.26 -1.14
CA PRO A 81 -18.35 23.35 -1.47
C PRO A 81 -16.89 22.88 -1.65
N ASP A 82 -16.53 21.70 -1.15
CA ASP A 82 -15.22 21.06 -1.26
C ASP A 82 -15.21 19.79 -2.13
N ALA A 83 -16.25 19.58 -2.95
CA ALA A 83 -16.41 18.39 -3.79
C ALA A 83 -15.16 18.09 -4.64
N GLN A 84 -14.56 19.11 -5.25
CA GLN A 84 -13.41 18.94 -6.13
C GLN A 84 -12.17 18.45 -5.36
N THR A 85 -11.91 19.00 -4.17
CA THR A 85 -10.80 18.58 -3.30
C THR A 85 -11.03 17.17 -2.78
N LEU A 86 -12.26 16.83 -2.38
CA LEU A 86 -12.62 15.47 -1.95
C LEU A 86 -12.46 14.45 -3.08
N VAL A 87 -12.91 14.76 -4.29
CA VAL A 87 -12.75 13.89 -5.47
C VAL A 87 -11.27 13.67 -5.78
N GLN A 88 -10.45 14.72 -5.76
CA GLN A 88 -9.00 14.60 -5.94
C GLN A 88 -8.36 13.77 -4.83
N PHE A 89 -8.76 13.99 -3.58
CA PHE A 89 -8.29 13.23 -2.43
C PHE A 89 -8.57 11.74 -2.58
N PHE A 90 -9.82 11.33 -2.85
CA PHE A 90 -10.14 9.91 -2.99
C PHE A 90 -9.54 9.28 -4.25
N LYS A 91 -9.38 10.04 -5.34
CA LYS A 91 -8.62 9.58 -6.52
C LYS A 91 -7.18 9.26 -6.17
N LEU A 92 -6.51 10.18 -5.49
CA LEU A 92 -5.13 9.98 -5.08
C LEU A 92 -5.01 8.87 -4.02
N PHE A 93 -5.99 8.74 -3.14
CA PHE A 93 -6.01 7.70 -2.11
C PHE A 93 -6.18 6.30 -2.73
N ALA A 94 -6.96 6.17 -3.81
CA ALA A 94 -7.01 4.94 -4.58
C ALA A 94 -5.63 4.57 -5.16
N SER A 95 -4.93 5.53 -5.78
CA SER A 95 -3.58 5.31 -6.32
C SER A 95 -2.55 4.97 -5.26
N TYR A 96 -2.61 5.64 -4.10
CA TYR A 96 -1.77 5.32 -2.94
C TYR A 96 -1.98 3.87 -2.47
N SER A 97 -3.24 3.49 -2.27
CA SER A 97 -3.61 2.15 -1.77
C SER A 97 -3.20 1.05 -2.75
N GLU A 98 -3.38 1.29 -4.05
CA GLU A 98 -2.95 0.36 -5.10
C GLU A 98 -1.42 0.19 -5.15
N ALA A 99 -0.67 1.29 -5.11
CA ALA A 99 0.78 1.24 -5.08
C ALA A 99 1.31 0.51 -3.83
N LEU A 100 0.72 0.79 -2.65
CA LEU A 100 1.06 0.09 -1.41
C LEU A 100 0.76 -1.41 -1.49
N LYS A 101 -0.41 -1.80 -2.02
CA LYS A 101 -0.75 -3.20 -2.27
C LYS A 101 0.30 -3.88 -3.16
N PHE A 102 0.68 -3.24 -4.27
CA PHE A 102 1.69 -3.81 -5.16
C PHE A 102 3.08 -3.88 -4.53
N ALA A 103 3.45 -2.93 -3.66
CA ALA A 103 4.68 -2.99 -2.88
C ALA A 103 4.67 -4.21 -1.94
N ILE A 104 3.58 -4.41 -1.17
CA ILE A 104 3.40 -5.56 -0.28
C ILE A 104 3.48 -6.89 -1.08
N GLN A 105 2.79 -6.99 -2.22
CA GLN A 105 2.87 -8.17 -3.08
C GLN A 105 4.27 -8.39 -3.67
N GLY A 106 4.95 -7.29 -4.05
CA GLY A 106 6.33 -7.32 -4.52
C GLY A 106 7.29 -7.86 -3.47
N MET A 107 7.17 -7.41 -2.22
CA MET A 107 7.90 -7.95 -1.08
C MET A 107 7.67 -9.46 -0.92
N GLY A 108 6.42 -9.92 -1.03
CA GLY A 108 6.10 -11.35 -1.00
C GLY A 108 6.86 -12.16 -2.06
N ARG A 109 6.94 -11.66 -3.30
CA ARG A 109 7.72 -12.30 -4.38
C ARG A 109 9.22 -12.31 -4.08
N VAL A 110 9.76 -11.20 -3.57
CA VAL A 110 11.16 -11.08 -3.17
C VAL A 110 11.51 -12.09 -2.06
N LEU A 111 10.63 -12.25 -1.07
CA LEU A 111 10.79 -13.23 0.01
C LEU A 111 10.82 -14.68 -0.51
N VAL A 112 9.98 -15.02 -1.49
CA VAL A 112 10.02 -16.35 -2.15
C VAL A 112 11.38 -16.60 -2.79
N HIS A 113 11.95 -15.61 -3.50
CA HIS A 113 13.28 -15.76 -4.10
C HIS A 113 14.39 -15.93 -3.06
N ILE A 114 14.31 -15.21 -1.94
CA ILE A 114 15.26 -15.34 -0.83
C ILE A 114 15.19 -16.76 -0.24
N GLU A 115 13.98 -17.30 -0.06
CA GLU A 115 13.76 -18.66 0.40
C GLU A 115 14.30 -19.69 -0.59
N THR A 116 14.02 -19.55 -1.89
CA THR A 116 14.58 -20.44 -2.93
C THR A 116 16.11 -20.41 -2.90
N LYS A 117 16.72 -19.23 -2.77
CA LYS A 117 18.18 -19.10 -2.68
C LYS A 117 18.75 -19.80 -1.44
N ARG A 118 18.04 -19.73 -0.31
CA ARG A 118 18.41 -20.38 0.96
C ARG A 118 18.29 -21.90 0.87
N ASN A 119 17.18 -22.41 0.35
CA ASN A 119 16.85 -23.84 0.37
C ASN A 119 17.49 -24.61 -0.80
N ASN A 120 17.49 -24.04 -2.01
CA ASN A 120 18.02 -24.68 -3.21
C ASN A 120 18.60 -23.65 -4.19
N ARG A 121 19.89 -23.34 -4.03
CA ARG A 121 20.60 -22.33 -4.83
C ARG A 121 20.56 -22.60 -6.35
N ALA A 122 20.36 -23.83 -6.80
CA ALA A 122 20.31 -24.17 -8.22
C ALA A 122 19.02 -23.67 -8.91
N GLU A 123 17.91 -23.57 -8.18
CA GLU A 123 16.62 -23.07 -8.70
C GLU A 123 16.52 -21.54 -8.67
N PHE A 124 17.44 -20.88 -7.97
CA PHE A 124 17.45 -19.42 -7.85
C PHE A 124 17.85 -18.76 -9.17
N LYS A 125 16.94 -17.95 -9.71
CA LYS A 125 17.15 -17.17 -10.94
C LYS A 125 17.43 -15.70 -10.59
N GLN A 126 18.70 -15.31 -10.58
CA GLN A 126 19.15 -13.96 -10.21
C GLN A 126 18.43 -12.85 -10.99
N VAL A 127 18.31 -12.99 -12.31
CA VAL A 127 17.63 -12.00 -13.17
C VAL A 127 16.17 -11.79 -12.77
N ARG A 128 15.47 -12.88 -12.38
CA ARG A 128 14.07 -12.78 -11.94
C ARG A 128 13.96 -12.08 -10.60
N TYR A 129 14.84 -12.41 -9.66
CA TYR A 129 14.94 -11.73 -8.37
C TYR A 129 15.20 -10.22 -8.53
N GLU A 130 16.15 -9.83 -9.39
CA GLU A 130 16.49 -8.43 -9.64
C GLU A 130 15.32 -7.67 -10.29
N SER A 131 14.60 -8.30 -11.21
CA SER A 131 13.38 -7.73 -11.81
C SER A 131 12.28 -7.52 -10.77
N ASP A 132 11.97 -8.54 -9.97
CA ASP A 132 10.97 -8.43 -8.89
C ASP A 132 11.37 -7.37 -7.85
N LEU A 133 12.67 -7.25 -7.52
CA LEU A 133 13.19 -6.22 -6.63
C LEU A 133 13.08 -4.81 -7.21
N MET A 134 13.32 -4.64 -8.52
CA MET A 134 13.15 -3.36 -9.21
C MET A 134 11.69 -2.93 -9.25
N ILE A 135 10.78 -3.86 -9.57
CA ILE A 135 9.34 -3.62 -9.52
C ILE A 135 8.92 -3.24 -8.10
N TYR A 136 9.39 -3.98 -7.11
CA TYR A 136 9.15 -3.67 -5.70
C TYR A 136 9.54 -2.24 -5.34
N LYS A 137 10.80 -1.85 -5.60
CA LYS A 137 11.30 -0.49 -5.33
C LYS A 137 10.49 0.58 -6.04
N SER A 138 10.14 0.37 -7.31
CA SER A 138 9.30 1.32 -8.06
C SER A 138 7.92 1.53 -7.42
N GLN A 139 7.32 0.50 -6.82
CA GLN A 139 6.06 0.64 -6.11
C GLN A 139 6.23 1.32 -4.76
N VAL A 140 7.37 1.12 -4.09
CA VAL A 140 7.75 1.86 -2.88
C VAL A 140 7.79 3.36 -3.17
N ASP A 141 8.54 3.76 -4.19
CA ASP A 141 8.67 5.17 -4.59
C ASP A 141 7.30 5.79 -4.92
N LYS A 142 6.43 5.03 -5.61
CA LYS A 142 5.08 5.49 -5.97
C LYS A 142 4.18 5.73 -4.76
N TYR A 143 4.07 4.76 -3.85
CA TYR A 143 3.18 4.95 -2.70
C TYR A 143 3.70 6.09 -1.81
N GLN A 144 5.02 6.26 -1.67
CA GLN A 144 5.60 7.37 -0.92
C GLN A 144 5.23 8.72 -1.55
N LEU A 145 5.43 8.86 -2.87
CA LEU A 145 5.05 10.05 -3.62
C LEU A 145 3.55 10.37 -3.48
N TYR A 146 2.68 9.37 -3.62
CA TYR A 146 1.24 9.57 -3.44
C TYR A 146 0.89 9.93 -1.99
N GLY A 147 1.62 9.42 -1.00
CA GLY A 147 1.47 9.78 0.41
C GLY A 147 1.81 11.24 0.68
N GLU A 148 2.88 11.77 0.07
CA GLU A 148 3.23 13.18 0.14
C GLU A 148 2.14 14.07 -0.47
N GLN A 149 1.63 13.68 -1.65
CA GLN A 149 0.55 14.39 -2.31
C GLN A 149 -0.75 14.33 -1.49
N LEU A 150 -1.05 13.21 -0.83
CA LEU A 150 -2.21 13.08 0.06
C LEU A 150 -2.08 14.00 1.26
N ASN A 151 -0.91 14.06 1.89
CA ASN A 151 -0.63 14.96 2.99
C ASN A 151 -0.84 16.44 2.60
N ALA A 152 -0.51 16.81 1.36
CA ALA A 152 -0.78 18.15 0.86
C ALA A 152 -2.29 18.43 0.72
N LEU A 153 -3.06 17.46 0.20
CA LEU A 153 -4.52 17.59 0.07
C LEU A 153 -5.24 17.60 1.42
N ILE A 154 -4.78 16.82 2.40
CA ILE A 154 -5.34 16.81 3.77
C ILE A 154 -5.29 18.20 4.40
N ARG A 155 -4.23 18.98 4.14
CA ARG A 155 -4.11 20.36 4.66
C ARG A 155 -5.07 21.36 3.99
N GLN A 156 -5.68 20.97 2.89
CA GLN A 156 -6.62 21.80 2.11
C GLN A 156 -8.10 21.42 2.36
N LEU A 157 -8.35 20.29 3.03
CA LEU A 157 -9.67 19.80 3.44
C LEU A 157 -10.05 20.31 4.82
#